data_AF-A0A497G898-F1
#
_entry.id   AF-A0A497G898-F1
#
_cell.length_a   1.000
_cell.length_b   1.000
_cell.length_c   1.000
_cell.angle_alpha   90.00
_cell.angle_beta   90.00
_cell.angle_gamma   90.00
#
_symmetry.space_group_name_H-M   'P 1'
#
loop_
_entity.id
_entity.type
_entity.pdbx_description
1 polymer ?
#
loop_
_entity_poly.entity_id
_entity_poly.type
_entity_poly.pdbx_seq_one_letter_code
_entity_poly.pdbx_strand_id
1 'polypeptide(L)' 'MSREPRASWAEVFKYSGIVFDIVIFAVIGYIVGQQFGKEILGALIGTLFGTFFMWLHLFRVVKRLKVKES' A
#
# COMPACT_ATOMS: atom_id res chain seq x y z
N MET A 1 15.91 -32.22 -8.21
CA MET A 1 15.29 -31.19 -9.07
C MET A 1 14.42 -30.31 -8.17
N SER A 2 14.97 -29.23 -7.64
CA SER A 2 14.27 -28.26 -6.79
C SER A 2 13.18 -27.60 -7.63
N ARG A 3 11.92 -27.86 -7.30
CA ARG A 3 10.80 -27.10 -7.87
C ARG A 3 10.86 -25.72 -7.23
N GLU A 4 11.49 -24.76 -7.89
CA GLU A 4 11.31 -23.36 -7.54
C GLU A 4 9.80 -23.10 -7.51
N PRO A 5 9.24 -22.58 -6.41
CA PRO A 5 7.87 -22.10 -6.43
C PRO A 5 7.89 -21.03 -7.51
N ARG A 6 7.21 -21.25 -8.65
CA ARG A 6 6.98 -20.19 -9.61
C ARG A 6 6.21 -19.13 -8.83
N ALA A 7 6.91 -18.12 -8.32
CA ALA A 7 6.29 -16.99 -7.65
C ALA A 7 5.25 -16.49 -8.65
N SER A 8 3.98 -16.76 -8.34
CA SER A 8 2.91 -16.42 -9.24
C SER A 8 2.97 -14.91 -9.35
N TRP A 9 3.29 -14.39 -10.54
CA TRP A 9 3.35 -12.94 -10.75
C TRP A 9 2.08 -12.26 -10.24
N ALA A 10 0.93 -12.96 -10.27
CA ALA A 10 -0.32 -12.52 -9.67
C ALA A 10 -0.26 -12.34 -8.14
N GLU A 11 0.45 -13.18 -7.40
CA GLU A 11 0.69 -13.01 -5.96
C GLU A 11 1.60 -11.82 -5.68
N VAL A 12 2.71 -11.70 -6.41
CA VAL A 12 3.64 -10.56 -6.30
C VAL A 12 2.92 -9.24 -6.60
N PHE A 13 2.08 -9.21 -7.65
CA PHE A 13 1.25 -8.05 -7.99
C PHE A 13 0.21 -7.72 -6.92
N LYS A 14 -0.34 -8.74 -6.25
CA LYS A 14 -1.32 -8.56 -5.17
C LYS A 14 -0.71 -7.87 -3.96
N TYR A 15 0.56 -8.15 -3.66
CA TYR A 15 1.31 -7.49 -2.59
C TYR A 15 1.90 -6.15 -3.04
N SER A 16 2.30 -5.99 -4.30
CA SER A 16 2.82 -4.72 -4.81
C SER A 16 1.72 -3.64 -4.91
N GLY A 17 0.48 -4.03 -5.19
CA GLY A 17 -0.67 -3.11 -5.17
C GLY A 17 -0.87 -2.43 -3.80
N ILE A 18 -0.53 -3.12 -2.71
CA ILE A 18 -0.63 -2.60 -1.34
C ILE A 18 0.43 -1.51 -1.10
N VAL A 19 1.64 -1.67 -1.65
CA VAL A 19 2.70 -0.64 -1.55
C VAL A 19 2.36 0.58 -2.42
N PHE A 20 1.66 0.39 -3.53
CA PHE A 20 1.21 1.46 -4.41
C PHE A 20 0.27 2.45 -3.71
N ASP A 21 -0.52 1.99 -2.73
CA ASP A 21 -1.37 2.88 -1.94
C ASP A 21 -0.55 3.99 -1.25
N ILE A 22 0.63 3.66 -0.69
CA ILE A 22 1.50 4.65 -0.05
C ILE A 22 1.94 5.71 -1.06
N VAL A 23 2.34 5.28 -2.26
CA VAL A 23 2.82 6.19 -3.32
C VAL A 23 1.69 7.11 -3.79
N ILE A 24 0.49 6.57 -3.99
CA ILE A 24 -0.68 7.36 -4.39
C ILE A 24 -1.00 8.42 -3.34
N PHE A 25 -1.07 8.04 -2.07
CA PHE A 25 -1.35 8.97 -0.99
C PHE A 25 -0.23 9.99 -0.75
N ALA A 26 1.04 9.61 -0.97
CA ALA A 26 2.17 10.54 -0.94
C ALA A 26 2.08 11.60 -2.05
N VAL A 27 1.72 11.20 -3.27
CA VAL A 27 1.51 12.13 -4.39
C VAL A 27 0.31 13.04 -4.14
N ILE A 28 -0.81 12.51 -3.65
CA ILE A 28 -1.97 13.32 -3.26
C ILE A 28 -1.58 14.32 -2.16
N GLY A 29 -0.87 13.86 -1.13
CA GLY A 29 -0.37 14.71 -0.06
C GLY A 29 0.59 15.80 -0.55
N TYR A 30 1.45 15.49 -1.51
CA TYR A 30 2.34 16.47 -2.14
C TYR A 30 1.54 17.56 -2.89
N ILE A 31 0.54 17.16 -3.69
CA ILE A 31 -0.33 18.09 -4.43
C ILE A 31 -1.13 18.98 -3.47
N VAL A 32 -1.70 18.40 -2.41
CA VAL A 32 -2.40 19.16 -1.37
C VAL A 32 -1.42 20.08 -0.64
N GLY A 33 -0.22 19.60 -0.30
CA GLY A 33 0.84 20.38 0.35
C GLY A 33 1.32 21.59 -0.46
N GLN A 34 1.35 21.46 -1.80
CA GLN A 34 1.65 22.58 -2.70
C GLN A 34 0.66 23.74 -2.53
N GLN A 35 -0.63 23.45 -2.29
CA GLN A 35 -1.63 24.51 -2.10
C GLN A 35 -1.41 25.32 -0.82
N PHE A 36 -0.69 24.78 0.17
CA PHE A 36 -0.38 25.44 1.44
C PHE A 36 1.08 25.97 1.50
N GLY A 37 1.83 25.92 0.40
CA GLY A 37 3.25 26.31 0.35
C GLY A 37 4.16 25.42 1.21
N LYS A 38 3.73 24.19 1.49
CA LYS A 38 4.41 23.23 2.37
C LYS A 38 4.42 21.85 1.73
N GLU A 39 5.10 21.70 0.59
CA GLU A 39 5.06 20.46 -0.19
C GLU A 39 5.58 19.26 0.59
N ILE A 40 6.71 19.43 1.27
CA ILE A 40 7.36 18.36 2.04
C ILE A 40 6.44 17.87 3.15
N LEU A 41 5.79 18.80 3.86
CA LEU A 41 4.87 18.50 4.95
C LEU A 41 3.61 17.80 4.44
N GLY A 42 3.06 18.25 3.30
CA GLY A 42 1.93 17.57 2.66
C GLY A 42 2.28 16.16 2.20
N ALA A 43 3.44 15.96 1.57
CA ALA A 43 3.91 14.64 1.17
C ALA A 43 4.14 13.72 2.38
N LEU A 44 4.67 14.25 3.49
CA LEU A 44 4.88 13.49 4.73
C LEU A 44 3.56 13.04 5.34
N ILE A 45 2.59 13.95 5.41
CA ILE A 45 1.22 13.65 5.88
C ILE A 45 0.57 12.62 4.95
N GLY A 46 0.66 12.82 3.63
CA GLY A 46 0.16 11.87 2.64
C GLY A 46 0.77 10.49 2.81
N THR A 47 2.08 10.40 3.01
CA THR A 47 2.78 9.13 3.23
C THR A 47 2.34 8.44 4.53
N LEU A 48 2.14 9.21 5.61
CA LEU A 48 1.61 8.71 6.88
C LEU A 48 0.20 8.13 6.72
N PHE A 49 -0.69 8.87 6.05
CA PHE A 49 -2.04 8.38 5.74
C PHE A 49 -2.00 7.17 4.82
N GLY A 50 -1.18 7.17 3.77
CA GLY A 50 -1.00 6.04 2.87
C GLY A 50 -0.51 4.79 3.59
N THR A 51 0.41 4.94 4.54
CA THR A 51 0.90 3.84 5.37
C THR A 51 -0.21 3.29 6.29
N PHE A 52 -1.03 4.17 6.85
CA PHE A 52 -2.18 3.77 7.66
C PHE A 52 -3.24 3.01 6.85
N PHE A 53 -3.56 3.49 5.65
CA PHE A 53 -4.47 2.81 4.72
C PHE A 53 -3.91 1.47 4.25
N MET A 54 -2.61 1.40 3.95
CA MET A 54 -1.91 0.16 3.63
C MET A 54 -2.10 -0.87 4.76
N TRP A 55 -1.90 -0.46 6.02
CA TRP A 55 -2.11 -1.33 7.18
C TRP A 55 -3.55 -1.84 7.29
N LEU A 56 -4.55 -0.98 7.07
CA LEU A 56 -5.96 -1.39 7.05
C LEU A 56 -6.26 -2.37 5.92
N HIS A 57 -5.66 -2.15 4.74
CA HIS A 57 -5.83 -3.01 3.58
C HIS A 57 -5.21 -4.39 3.84
N LEU A 58 -3.99 -4.42 4.38
CA LEU A 58 -3.30 -5.63 4.82
C LEU A 58 -4.14 -6.38 5.87
N PHE A 59 -4.66 -5.69 6.88
CA PHE A 59 -5.48 -6.31 7.93
C PHE A 59 -6.78 -6.92 7.37
N ARG A 60 -7.42 -6.25 6.40
CA ARG A 60 -8.59 -6.79 5.68
C ARG A 60 -8.25 -8.00 4.81
N VAL A 61 -7.10 -7.99 4.13
CA VAL A 61 -6.63 -9.11 3.32
C VAL A 61 -6.32 -10.31 4.20
N VAL A 62 -5.57 -10.12 5.30
CA VAL A 62 -5.27 -11.16 6.29
C VAL A 62 -6.55 -11.73 6.91
N LYS A 63 -7.50 -10.87 7.30
CA LYS A 63 -8.80 -11.33 7.82
C LYS A 63 -9.60 -12.14 6.80
N ARG A 64 -9.58 -11.75 5.52
CA ARG A 64 -10.23 -12.51 4.44
C ARG A 64 -9.54 -13.85 4.16
N LEU A 65 -8.22 -13.92 4.27
CA LEU A 65 -7.48 -15.17 4.13
C LEU A 65 -7.82 -16.14 5.28
N LYS A 66 -7.90 -15.64 6.52
CA LYS A 66 -8.28 -16.45 7.69
C LYS A 66 -9.70 -17.03 7.62
N VAL A 67 -10.63 -16.35 6.92
CA VAL A 67 -12.01 -16.84 6.71
C VAL A 67 -12.09 -17.89 5.60
N LYS A 68 -11.11 -17.95 4.68
CA LYS A 68 -11.15 -18.89 3.54
C LYS A 68 -10.55 -20.26 3.86
N GLU A 69 -9.87 -20.40 5.00
CA GLU A 69 -9.33 -21.68 5.51
C GLU A 69 -10.23 -22.36 6.57
N SER A 70 -11.39 -21.78 6.91
CA SER A 70 -12.38 -22.39 7.81
C SER A 70 -13.66 -22.77 7.07
#